data_AF-A0AAW3Z0U1-F1
#
_entry.id   AF-A0AAW3Z0U1-F1
#
_cell.length_a   1.000
_cell.length_b   1.000
_cell.length_c   1.000
_cell.angle_alpha   90.00
_cell.angle_beta   90.00
_cell.angle_gamma   90.00
#
_symmetry.space_group_name_H-M   'P 1'
#
loop_
_entity.id
_entity.type
_entity.pdbx_description
1 polymer ?
#
loop_
_entity_poly.entity_id
_entity_poly.type
_entity_poly.pdbx_seq_one_letter_code
_entity_poly.pdbx_strand_id
1 'polypeptide(L)'
;MNAWEQYAFDIENGKIPACKRVKQAVKRYFNDLNNPLYVFDSAVVERFIAFSRVCPHVKGHLRGQPIMLEPWQQFAFANLFGFKVKATGRRKYRSA
;
A
#
# COMPACT_ATOMS: atom_id res chain seq x y z
N MET A 1 -3.83 -11.82 -6.94
CA MET A 1 -4.11 -10.42 -6.54
C MET A 1 -3.66 -10.26 -5.10
N ASN A 2 -2.81 -9.28 -4.85
CA ASN A 2 -2.33 -9.02 -3.49
C ASN A 2 -3.44 -8.38 -2.63
N ALA A 3 -3.32 -8.45 -1.30
CA ALA A 3 -4.39 -7.96 -0.41
C ALA A 3 -4.68 -6.46 -0.58
N TRP A 4 -3.66 -5.64 -0.87
CA TRP A 4 -3.84 -4.21 -1.15
C TRP A 4 -4.46 -3.92 -2.52
N GLU A 5 -4.17 -4.74 -3.52
CA GLU A 5 -4.78 -4.64 -4.85
C GLU A 5 -6.26 -5.00 -4.78
N GLN A 6 -6.59 -6.07 -4.05
CA GLN A 6 -7.98 -6.47 -3.84
C GLN A 6 -8.74 -5.37 -3.09
N TYR A 7 -8.14 -4.75 -2.08
CA TYR A 7 -8.73 -3.62 -1.38
C TYR A 7 -9.02 -2.44 -2.32
N ALA A 8 -8.05 -2.08 -3.17
CA ALA A 8 -8.23 -1.03 -4.17
C ALA A 8 -9.36 -1.37 -5.16
N PHE A 9 -9.40 -2.61 -5.64
CA PHE A 9 -10.42 -3.11 -6.55
C PHE A 9 -11.81 -3.14 -5.90
N ASP A 10 -11.93 -3.58 -4.65
CA ASP A 10 -13.19 -3.62 -3.92
C ASP A 10 -13.76 -2.21 -3.68
N ILE A 11 -12.90 -1.18 -3.55
CA ILE A 11 -13.33 0.22 -3.46
C ILE A 11 -13.74 0.78 -4.83
N GLU A 12 -12.99 0.48 -5.88
CA GLU A 12 -13.30 0.89 -7.26
C GLU A 12 -14.68 0.36 -7.69
N ASN A 13 -14.97 -0.90 -7.36
CA ASN A 13 -16.26 -1.56 -7.67
C ASN A 13 -17.37 -1.21 -6.66
N GLY A 14 -17.09 -0.40 -5.64
CA GLY A 14 -18.09 0.03 -4.67
C GLY A 14 -18.53 -1.04 -3.64
N LYS A 15 -17.84 -2.18 -3.56
CA LYS A 15 -18.07 -3.22 -2.55
C LYS A 15 -17.70 -2.74 -1.15
N ILE A 16 -16.63 -1.97 -1.03
CA ILE A 16 -16.24 -1.31 0.22
C ILE A 16 -16.66 0.17 0.15
N PRO A 17 -17.55 0.66 1.03
CA PRO A 17 -17.88 2.07 1.08
C PRO A 17 -16.66 2.88 1.54
N ALA A 18 -16.27 3.86 0.73
CA ALA A 18 -15.10 4.68 0.99
C ALA A 18 -15.39 6.17 0.79
N CYS A 19 -14.75 7.03 1.58
CA CYS A 19 -14.90 8.47 1.44
C CYS A 19 -14.24 8.99 0.14
N LYS A 20 -14.58 10.21 -0.26
CA LYS A 20 -14.06 10.85 -1.49
C LYS A 20 -12.54 10.76 -1.62
N ARG A 21 -11.80 10.99 -0.52
CA ARG A 21 -10.32 11.01 -0.53
C ARG A 21 -9.73 9.62 -0.78
N VAL A 22 -10.33 8.57 -0.20
CA VAL A 22 -9.88 7.20 -0.42
C VAL A 22 -10.17 6.76 -1.86
N LYS A 23 -11.35 7.07 -2.39
CA LYS A 23 -11.67 6.82 -3.82
C LYS A 23 -10.68 7.52 -4.75
N GLN A 24 -10.30 8.76 -4.46
CA GLN A 24 -9.29 9.49 -5.22
C GLN A 24 -7.90 8.83 -5.13
N ALA A 25 -7.52 8.29 -3.97
CA ALA A 25 -6.27 7.57 -3.81
C ALA A 25 -6.24 6.26 -4.62
N VAL A 26 -7.34 5.50 -4.62
CA VAL A 26 -7.52 4.30 -5.43
C VAL A 26 -7.44 4.61 -6.92
N LYS A 27 -8.16 5.65 -7.38
CA LYS A 27 -8.07 6.10 -8.78
C LYS A 27 -6.64 6.50 -9.16
N ARG A 28 -5.93 7.22 -8.27
CA ARG A 28 -4.51 7.58 -8.49
C ARG A 28 -3.62 6.34 -8.60
N TYR A 29 -3.84 5.34 -7.74
CA TYR A 29 -3.10 4.07 -7.78
C TYR A 29 -3.21 3.40 -9.16
N PHE A 30 -4.43 3.23 -9.68
CA PHE A 30 -4.63 2.64 -11.00
C PHE A 30 -4.10 3.51 -12.15
N ASN A 31 -4.22 4.84 -12.04
CA ASN A 31 -3.62 5.75 -13.02
C ASN A 31 -2.09 5.65 -13.04
N ASP A 32 -1.45 5.53 -11.87
CA ASP A 32 0.00 5.39 -11.77
C ASP A 32 0.49 4.04 -12.28
N LEU A 33 -0.28 2.96 -12.09
CA LEU A 33 0.04 1.65 -12.67
C LEU A 33 0.06 1.67 -14.20
N ASN A 34 -0.82 2.47 -14.82
CA ASN A 34 -0.88 2.62 -16.28
C ASN A 34 0.06 3.70 -16.82
N ASN A 35 0.83 4.37 -15.96
CA ASN A 35 1.69 5.47 -16.37
C ASN A 35 3.12 4.96 -16.67
N PRO A 36 3.66 5.16 -17.90
CA PRO A 36 5.00 4.67 -18.27
C PRO A 36 6.14 5.33 -17.49
N LEU A 37 5.89 6.45 -16.80
CA LEU A 37 6.87 7.13 -15.95
C LEU A 37 7.16 6.34 -14.67
N TYR A 38 6.24 5.48 -14.23
CA TYR A 38 6.35 4.74 -12.98
C TYR A 38 6.50 3.24 -13.23
N VAL A 39 7.21 2.58 -12.32
CA VAL A 39 7.26 1.13 -12.20
C VAL A 39 6.81 0.78 -10.79
N PHE A 40 5.92 -0.19 -10.68
CA PHE A 40 5.48 -0.70 -9.39
C PHE A 40 6.32 -1.89 -8.97
N ASP A 41 6.98 -1.77 -7.83
CA ASP A 41 7.82 -2.81 -7.24
C ASP A 41 7.08 -3.48 -6.08
N SER A 42 6.39 -4.60 -6.38
CA SER A 42 5.65 -5.36 -5.38
C SER A 42 6.56 -6.00 -4.33
N ALA A 43 7.79 -6.39 -4.70
CA ALA A 43 8.72 -7.06 -3.79
C ALA A 43 9.15 -6.15 -2.62
N VAL A 44 9.28 -4.85 -2.87
CA VAL A 44 9.56 -3.87 -1.79
C VAL A 44 8.38 -3.76 -0.82
N VAL A 45 7.14 -3.78 -1.34
CA VAL A 45 5.93 -3.72 -0.52
C VAL A 45 5.77 -4.98 0.32
N GLU A 46 5.94 -6.16 -0.29
CA GLU A 46 5.90 -7.45 0.40
C GLU A 46 6.95 -7.56 1.48
N ARG A 47 8.18 -7.08 1.21
CA ARG A 47 9.25 -7.03 2.21
C ARG A 47 8.87 -6.16 3.41
N PHE A 48 8.23 -5.01 3.17
CA PHE A 48 7.76 -4.15 4.26
C PHE A 48 6.63 -4.82 5.08
N ILE A 49 5.70 -5.51 4.42
CA ILE A 49 4.64 -6.25 5.10
C ILE A 49 5.22 -7.42 5.91
N ALA A 50 6.23 -8.11 5.39
CA ALA A 50 6.93 -9.14 6.14
C ALA A 50 7.66 -8.55 7.35
N PHE A 51 8.30 -7.39 7.20
CA PHE A 51 8.96 -6.68 8.29
C PHE A 51 7.98 -6.28 9.40
N SER A 52 6.75 -5.86 9.07
CA SER A 52 5.75 -5.51 10.10
C SER A 52 5.47 -6.69 11.05
N ARG A 53 5.51 -7.93 10.55
CA ARG A 53 5.27 -9.14 11.35
C ARG A 53 6.41 -9.46 12.33
N VAL A 54 7.59 -8.91 12.09
CA VAL A 54 8.74 -9.06 13.01
C VAL A 54 8.66 -8.02 14.14
N CYS A 55 7.94 -6.92 13.93
CA CYS A 55 7.76 -5.88 14.92
C CYS A 55 6.64 -6.26 15.91
N PRO A 56 6.94 -6.40 17.21
CA PRO A 56 5.90 -6.62 18.21
C PRO A 56 5.21 -5.30 18.57
N HIS A 57 3.93 -5.38 18.92
CA HIS A 57 3.26 -4.27 19.59
C HIS A 57 3.97 -3.96 20.92
N VAL A 58 4.38 -2.70 21.10
CA VAL A 58 5.16 -2.27 22.29
C VAL A 58 4.26 -2.04 23.51
N LYS A 59 2.99 -1.64 23.29
CA LYS A 59 2.04 -1.25 24.33
C LYS A 59 0.61 -1.74 24.01
N GLY A 60 -0.24 -1.79 25.04
CA GLY A 60 -1.66 -2.13 24.93
C GLY A 60 -1.93 -3.63 25.01
N HIS A 61 -3.19 -4.01 24.77
CA HIS A 61 -3.68 -5.40 24.86
C HIS A 61 -2.98 -6.40 23.92
N LEU A 62 -2.41 -5.93 22.81
CA LEU A 62 -1.70 -6.76 21.84
C LEU A 62 -0.19 -6.84 22.11
N ARG A 63 0.30 -6.32 23.25
CA ARG A 63 1.73 -6.24 23.56
C ARG A 63 2.42 -7.60 23.35
N GLY A 64 3.54 -7.59 22.64
CA GLY A 64 4.32 -8.79 22.32
C GLY A 64 3.83 -9.56 21.09
N GLN A 65 2.64 -9.26 20.57
CA GLN A 65 2.14 -9.87 19.34
C GLN A 65 2.70 -9.16 18.08
N PRO A 66 2.92 -9.89 16.97
CA PRO A 66 3.27 -9.31 15.67
C PRO A 66 2.28 -8.25 15.17
N ILE A 67 2.77 -7.20 14.51
CA ILE A 67 1.91 -6.24 13.83
C ILE A 67 1.42 -6.84 12.50
N MET A 68 0.14 -7.23 12.51
CA MET A 68 -0.57 -7.71 11.33
C MET A 68 -1.25 -6.52 10.62
N LEU A 69 -0.77 -6.19 9.43
CA LEU A 69 -1.31 -5.07 8.65
C LEU A 69 -2.63 -5.44 7.98
N GLU A 70 -3.65 -4.60 8.19
CA GLU A 70 -4.93 -4.70 7.49
C GLU A 70 -4.80 -4.33 6.01
N PRO A 71 -5.71 -4.79 5.12
CA PRO A 71 -5.63 -4.53 3.69
C PRO A 71 -5.49 -3.05 3.30
N TRP A 72 -6.17 -2.14 4.02
CA TRP A 72 -6.05 -0.69 3.77
C TRP A 72 -4.69 -0.13 4.19
N GLN A 73 -4.07 -0.67 5.26
CA GLN A 73 -2.73 -0.28 5.70
C GLN A 73 -1.70 -0.77 4.68
N GLN A 74 -1.84 -2.01 4.21
CA GLN A 74 -1.02 -2.54 3.12
C GLN A 74 -1.15 -1.67 1.86
N PHE A 75 -2.36 -1.20 1.53
CA PHE A 75 -2.59 -0.27 0.43
C PHE A 75 -1.90 1.09 0.63
N ALA A 76 -1.94 1.65 1.83
CA ALA A 76 -1.21 2.88 2.12
C ALA A 76 0.30 2.71 1.89
N PHE A 77 0.90 1.63 2.39
CA PHE A 77 2.32 1.34 2.20
C PHE A 77 2.67 0.97 0.76
N ALA A 78 1.77 0.29 0.04
CA ALA A 78 1.92 0.01 -1.38
C ALA A 78 2.04 1.30 -2.20
N ASN A 79 1.20 2.31 -1.92
CA ASN A 79 1.30 3.61 -2.56
C ASN A 79 2.59 4.36 -2.21
N LEU A 80 3.07 4.23 -0.97
CA LEU A 80 4.24 4.96 -0.49
C LEU A 80 5.57 4.37 -0.97
N PHE A 81 5.68 3.04 -0.99
CA PHE A 81 6.93 2.32 -1.28
C PHE A 81 6.96 1.66 -2.66
N GLY A 82 5.81 1.25 -3.19
CA GLY A 82 5.74 0.45 -4.40
C GLY A 82 6.06 1.23 -5.66
N PHE A 83 5.65 2.49 -5.77
CA PHE A 83 5.91 3.28 -6.99
C PHE A 83 7.33 3.86 -7.01
N LYS A 84 8.06 3.56 -8.09
CA LYS A 84 9.36 4.13 -8.42
C LYS A 84 9.31 4.86 -9.75
N VAL A 85 10.06 5.95 -9.88
CA VAL A 85 10.25 6.67 -11.15
C VAL A 85 11.18 5.85 -12.04
N LYS A 86 10.68 5.40 -13.19
CA LYS A 86 11.40 4.50 -14.11
C LYS A 86 12.78 5.03 -14.50
N ALA A 87 12.87 6.34 -14.77
CA ALA A 87 14.11 6.99 -15.20
C ALA A 87 15.20 7.06 -14.11
N THR A 88 14.83 7.06 -12.82
CA THR A 88 15.80 7.27 -11.72
C THR A 88 15.89 6.12 -10.74
N GLY A 89 14.97 5.15 -10.80
CA GLY A 89 14.83 4.06 -9.83
C GLY A 89 14.41 4.48 -8.42
N ARG A 90 14.23 5.79 -8.18
CA ARG A 90 13.87 6.34 -6.87
C ARG A 90 12.36 6.20 -6.62
N ARG A 91 11.96 6.11 -5.36
CA ARG A 91 10.53 6.14 -4.97
C ARG A 91 9.87 7.42 -5.45
N LYS A 92 8.60 7.31 -5.88
CA LYS A 92 7.75 8.44 -6.27
C LYS A 92 7.58 9.43 -5.12
N TYR A 93 7.35 8.91 -3.91
CA TYR A 93 7.22 9.71 -2.69
C TYR A 93 8.51 9.63 -1.86
N ARG A 94 9.03 10.81 -1.50
CA ARG A 94 10.24 10.94 -0.66
C ARG A 94 9.91 11.05 0.82
N SER A 95 8.78 11.66 1.15
CA SER A 95 8.25 11.87 2.50
C SER A 95 6.79 11.41 2.55
N ALA A 96 6.38 10.89 3.71
CA ALA A 96 5.01 10.51 4.02
C ALA A 96 4.34 11.59 4.86
#